data_AF-A0A016SSI8-F1
#
_entry.id   AF-A0A016SSI8-F1
#
_cell.length_a   1.000
_cell.length_b   1.000
_cell.length_c   1.000
_cell.angle_alpha   90.00
_cell.angle_beta   90.00
_cell.angle_gamma   90.00
#
_symmetry.space_group_name_H-M   'P 1'
#
loop_
_entity.id
_entity.type
_entity.pdbx_description
1 polymer ?
#
loop_
_entity_poly.entity_id
_entity_poly.type
_entity_poly.pdbx_seq_one_letter_code
_entity_poly.pdbx_strand_id
1 'polypeptide(L)'
;MSTETAAVEAETPRPSRIGFCYEWNTKISKRPVSDDDSVILIVSPKFATVHDHVSFQWSMKIHGTTGRLNGSDDDLEEEFDSPSDYVAVELYFVDGPISQVDLRAVVRVMQKDAMTEQPEMVEERSTISMQRGRCCEVTDKDRTTVSDYLKENVDRIVKVSLLIKMDAKLFDPYTYLDKVSPTPHKSFLTTNYNARVNSKVWRRRSRKKSVRDENGKVSRKEKIDVEKKFAEVMEQERERVGLLFTLVWKAVEFSTTDGDGPESSTSR
;
A
#
# COMPACT_ATOMS: atom_id res chain seq x y z
N MET A 1 -5.83 29.01 -49.98
CA MET A 1 -5.70 29.21 -48.52
C MET A 1 -6.44 28.08 -47.85
N SER A 2 -5.72 27.11 -47.30
CA SER A 2 -6.26 26.06 -46.45
C SER A 2 -5.28 25.89 -45.30
N THR A 3 -5.68 26.34 -44.12
CA THR A 3 -4.92 26.20 -42.88
C THR A 3 -5.23 24.84 -42.29
N GLU A 4 -4.23 23.96 -42.30
CA GLU A 4 -4.24 22.68 -41.62
C GLU A 4 -3.88 22.91 -40.14
N THR A 5 -4.89 22.85 -39.28
CA THR A 5 -4.72 22.85 -37.82
C THR A 5 -4.24 21.47 -37.37
N ALA A 6 -2.94 21.36 -37.09
CA ALA A 6 -2.38 20.21 -36.39
C ALA A 6 -2.86 20.22 -34.93
N ALA A 7 -3.55 19.15 -34.52
CA ALA A 7 -3.89 18.90 -33.13
C ALA A 7 -2.61 18.56 -32.37
N VAL A 8 -2.23 19.42 -31.43
CA VAL A 8 -1.19 19.13 -30.44
C VAL A 8 -1.79 18.10 -29.48
N GLU A 9 -1.39 16.84 -29.62
CA GLU A 9 -1.63 15.83 -28.59
C GLU A 9 -0.94 16.30 -27.31
N ALA A 10 -1.73 16.66 -26.29
CA ALA A 10 -1.22 16.98 -24.99
C ALA A 10 -0.61 15.71 -24.37
N GLU A 11 0.72 15.64 -24.31
CA GLU A 11 1.43 14.64 -23.51
C GLU A 11 0.90 14.72 -22.08
N THR A 12 0.21 13.66 -21.65
CA THR A 12 -0.26 13.54 -20.28
C THR A 12 0.98 13.30 -19.41
N PRO A 13 1.28 14.16 -18.41
CA PRO A 13 2.48 13.99 -17.60
C PRO A 13 2.43 12.63 -16.91
N ARG A 14 3.47 11.81 -17.11
CA ARG A 14 3.58 10.50 -16.48
C ARG A 14 3.41 10.67 -14.97
N PRO A 15 2.55 9.87 -14.31
CA PRO A 15 2.38 10.01 -12.86
C PRO A 15 3.72 9.75 -12.18
N SER A 16 4.10 10.68 -11.29
CA SER A 16 5.27 10.55 -10.43
C SER A 16 5.16 9.25 -9.63
N ARG A 17 6.20 8.40 -9.65
CA ARG A 17 6.21 7.14 -8.91
C ARG A 17 7.23 7.18 -7.79
N ILE A 18 6.89 6.57 -6.66
CA ILE A 18 7.77 6.39 -5.50
C ILE A 18 8.15 4.91 -5.40
N GLY A 19 9.42 4.64 -5.13
CA GLY A 19 9.97 3.31 -4.97
C GLY A 19 10.27 2.97 -3.52
N PHE A 20 9.94 1.76 -3.10
CA PHE A 20 10.23 1.21 -1.77
C PHE A 20 10.94 -0.13 -1.91
N CYS A 21 12.06 -0.31 -1.21
CA CYS A 21 12.81 -1.56 -1.23
C CYS A 21 12.64 -2.30 0.10
N TYR A 22 12.24 -3.57 0.03
CA TYR A 22 12.20 -4.48 1.17
C TYR A 22 13.20 -5.61 0.95
N GLU A 23 14.02 -5.91 1.95
CA GLU A 23 15.00 -7.00 1.92
C GLU A 23 14.68 -8.05 2.97
N TRP A 24 14.75 -9.32 2.59
CA TRP A 24 14.42 -10.45 3.45
C TRP A 24 15.42 -11.60 3.26
N ASN A 25 16.12 -11.94 4.34
CA ASN A 25 16.98 -13.13 4.38
C ASN A 25 16.18 -14.32 4.90
N THR A 26 16.16 -15.43 4.17
CA THR A 26 15.44 -16.64 4.58
C THR A 26 16.15 -17.90 4.11
N LYS A 27 16.01 -18.99 4.88
CA LYS A 27 16.40 -20.32 4.43
C LYS A 27 15.30 -20.88 3.52
N ILE A 28 15.65 -21.39 2.34
CA ILE A 28 14.70 -22.12 1.48
C ILE A 28 14.58 -23.54 2.02
N SER A 29 13.47 -23.85 2.68
CA SER A 29 13.24 -25.16 3.30
C SER A 29 12.12 -25.89 2.57
N LYS A 30 12.37 -27.17 2.25
CA LYS A 30 11.33 -28.11 1.79
C LYS A 30 10.71 -28.84 2.97
N ARG A 31 9.42 -29.14 2.87
CA ARG A 31 8.70 -30.00 3.80
C ARG A 31 8.10 -31.18 3.04
N PRO A 32 8.37 -32.44 3.44
CA PRO A 32 7.72 -33.58 2.83
C PRO A 32 6.22 -33.54 3.13
N VAL A 33 5.41 -33.87 2.14
CA VAL A 33 3.94 -34.00 2.26
C VAL A 33 3.51 -35.43 2.00
N SER A 34 4.19 -36.12 1.08
CA SER A 34 4.07 -37.55 0.80
C SER A 34 5.47 -38.16 0.64
N ASP A 35 5.56 -39.45 0.30
CA ASP A 35 6.84 -40.12 0.06
C ASP A 35 7.58 -39.55 -1.16
N ASP A 36 6.84 -39.04 -2.16
CA ASP A 36 7.39 -38.51 -3.41
C ASP A 36 7.23 -36.98 -3.56
N ASP A 37 6.41 -36.35 -2.72
CA ASP A 37 6.12 -34.92 -2.80
C ASP A 37 6.66 -34.12 -1.63
N SER A 38 7.19 -32.95 -1.96
CA SER A 38 7.55 -31.95 -0.98
C SER A 38 7.08 -30.57 -1.42
N VAL A 39 6.84 -29.71 -0.42
CA VAL A 39 6.40 -28.33 -0.64
C VAL A 39 7.39 -27.34 -0.06
N ILE A 40 7.57 -26.24 -0.77
CA ILE A 40 8.17 -25.03 -0.24
C ILE A 40 7.01 -24.11 0.14
N LEU A 41 7.01 -23.64 1.39
CA LEU A 41 6.07 -22.61 1.85
C LEU A 41 6.73 -21.77 2.94
N ILE A 42 7.03 -20.53 2.59
CA ILE A 42 7.75 -19.59 3.44
C ILE A 42 7.08 -18.21 3.29
N VAL A 43 6.76 -17.58 4.41
CA VAL A 43 6.10 -16.26 4.43
C VAL A 43 7.02 -15.28 5.15
N SER A 44 7.21 -14.10 4.55
CA SER A 44 8.00 -13.03 5.14
C SER A 44 7.30 -12.41 6.36
N PRO A 45 8.04 -11.75 7.26
CA PRO A 45 7.45 -10.76 8.14
C PRO A 45 6.62 -9.74 7.36
N LYS A 46 5.61 -9.17 8.01
CA LYS A 46 4.87 -8.05 7.43
C LYS A 46 5.78 -6.84 7.32
N PHE A 47 5.65 -6.10 6.24
CA PHE A 47 6.35 -4.84 6.00
C PHE A 47 5.38 -3.79 5.48
N ALA A 48 5.81 -2.53 5.43
CA ALA A 48 4.97 -1.43 4.98
C ALA A 48 5.72 -0.53 4.00
N THR A 49 5.00 -0.03 3.00
CA THR A 49 5.41 1.13 2.22
C THR A 49 4.75 2.35 2.85
N VAL A 50 5.55 3.33 3.26
CA VAL A 50 5.08 4.51 4.01
C VAL A 50 5.66 5.75 3.39
N HIS A 51 4.78 6.68 3.01
CA HIS A 51 5.15 8.00 2.51
C HIS A 51 4.04 8.99 2.88
N ASP A 52 4.40 10.21 3.26
CA ASP A 52 3.47 11.27 3.69
C ASP A 52 2.34 10.79 4.62
N HIS A 53 2.69 10.01 5.66
CA HIS A 53 1.76 9.46 6.66
C HIS A 53 0.72 8.45 6.14
N VAL A 54 0.76 8.12 4.86
CA VAL A 54 -0.04 7.05 4.28
C VAL A 54 0.80 5.78 4.24
N SER A 55 0.22 4.67 4.69
CA SER A 55 0.88 3.36 4.70
C SER A 55 0.07 2.29 4.00
N PHE A 56 0.76 1.45 3.23
CA PHE A 56 0.25 0.18 2.74
C PHE A 56 1.05 -0.95 3.38
N GLN A 57 0.38 -2.00 3.84
CA GLN A 57 0.95 -3.16 4.50
C GLN A 57 0.97 -4.35 3.55
N TRP A 58 2.06 -5.10 3.62
CA TRP A 58 2.37 -6.17 2.70
C TRP A 58 2.97 -7.37 3.42
N SER A 59 2.91 -8.53 2.79
CA SER A 59 3.78 -9.68 3.09
C SER A 59 4.11 -10.41 1.80
N MET A 60 5.25 -11.09 1.76
CA MET A 60 5.68 -11.87 0.62
C MET A 60 5.65 -13.36 0.95
N LYS A 61 5.31 -14.21 -0.02
CA LYS A 61 5.26 -15.66 0.13
C LYS A 61 6.09 -16.30 -0.98
N ILE A 62 6.97 -17.23 -0.62
CA ILE A 62 7.61 -18.16 -1.55
C ILE A 62 6.89 -19.48 -1.41
N HIS A 63 6.39 -20.03 -2.50
CA HIS A 63 5.70 -21.31 -2.47
C HIS A 63 5.84 -22.11 -3.76
N GLY A 64 5.76 -23.42 -3.64
CA GLY A 64 5.83 -24.33 -4.78
C GLY A 64 5.80 -25.78 -4.34
N THR A 65 5.47 -26.67 -5.28
CA THR A 65 5.66 -28.12 -5.14
C THR A 65 6.98 -28.49 -5.77
N THR A 66 7.71 -29.42 -5.15
CA THR A 66 8.89 -30.03 -5.77
C THR A 66 8.77 -31.55 -5.58
N GLY A 67 8.49 -32.27 -6.65
CA GLY A 67 8.33 -33.72 -6.70
C GLY A 67 9.16 -34.32 -7.84
N ARG A 68 9.64 -35.54 -7.66
CA ARG A 68 10.49 -36.21 -8.67
C ARG A 68 9.60 -36.71 -9.82
N LEU A 69 9.84 -36.20 -11.03
CA LEU A 69 9.50 -36.90 -12.27
C LEU A 69 10.34 -38.19 -12.34
N ASN A 70 9.85 -39.27 -11.74
CA ASN A 70 10.25 -40.66 -12.00
C ASN A 70 9.17 -41.58 -11.42
N GLY A 71 8.01 -41.64 -12.06
CA GLY A 71 6.93 -42.53 -11.68
C GLY A 71 5.78 -42.48 -12.67
N SER A 72 5.84 -43.35 -13.68
CA SER A 72 4.79 -43.81 -14.60
C SER A 72 3.91 -42.78 -15.32
N ASP A 73 3.98 -42.87 -16.65
CA ASP A 73 3.18 -42.24 -17.71
C ASP A 73 1.70 -42.67 -17.71
N ASP A 74 1.09 -42.88 -16.53
CA ASP A 74 -0.23 -43.48 -16.41
C ASP A 74 -0.89 -42.99 -15.11
N ASP A 75 -1.39 -41.75 -15.08
CA ASP A 75 -2.58 -41.38 -14.30
C ASP A 75 -3.03 -39.94 -14.59
N LEU A 76 -4.06 -39.87 -15.44
CA LEU A 76 -5.22 -38.98 -15.41
C LEU A 76 -4.98 -37.46 -15.50
N GLU A 77 -5.36 -36.95 -16.67
CA GLU A 77 -5.69 -35.55 -16.98
C GLU A 77 -6.65 -34.96 -15.91
N GLU A 78 -6.10 -34.23 -14.94
CA GLU A 78 -6.84 -33.18 -14.24
C GLU A 78 -6.29 -31.79 -14.60
N GLU A 79 -7.25 -30.96 -14.99
CA GLU A 79 -7.17 -29.62 -15.56
C GLU A 79 -6.18 -28.61 -14.90
N PHE A 80 -5.39 -27.98 -15.77
CA PHE A 80 -4.78 -26.63 -15.66
C PHE A 80 -3.47 -26.41 -14.88
N ASP A 81 -2.37 -26.65 -15.61
CA ASP A 81 -1.40 -25.62 -16.05
C ASP A 81 -0.59 -24.89 -14.97
N SER A 82 0.04 -25.65 -14.08
CA SER A 82 1.26 -25.19 -13.42
C SER A 82 2.30 -26.30 -13.52
N PRO A 83 3.56 -26.01 -13.87
CA PRO A 83 4.60 -27.04 -13.90
C PRO A 83 4.60 -27.72 -12.53
N SER A 84 4.55 -29.05 -12.50
CA SER A 84 4.54 -29.86 -11.27
C SER A 84 5.76 -29.59 -10.36
N ASP A 85 6.76 -28.85 -10.87
CA ASP A 85 7.97 -28.39 -10.20
C ASP A 85 8.21 -26.87 -10.41
N TYR A 86 7.28 -26.02 -9.95
CA TYR A 86 7.39 -24.55 -10.02
C TYR A 86 7.39 -23.91 -8.62
N VAL A 87 8.29 -22.94 -8.41
CA VAL A 87 8.38 -22.15 -7.17
C VAL A 87 8.13 -20.68 -7.48
N ALA A 88 6.99 -20.18 -7.01
CA ALA A 88 6.53 -18.82 -7.22
C ALA A 88 6.86 -17.90 -6.05
N VAL A 89 7.05 -16.61 -6.34
CA VAL A 89 7.06 -15.53 -5.35
C VAL A 89 5.80 -14.70 -5.49
N GLU A 90 4.99 -14.66 -4.45
CA GLU A 90 3.76 -13.86 -4.39
C GLU A 90 3.90 -12.69 -3.41
N LEU A 91 3.27 -11.58 -3.77
CA LEU A 91 3.03 -10.44 -2.89
C LEU A 91 1.59 -10.49 -2.40
N TYR A 92 1.39 -10.22 -1.11
CA TYR A 92 0.07 -10.17 -0.48
C TYR A 92 -0.20 -8.75 0.02
N PHE A 93 -1.30 -8.16 -0.46
CA PHE A 93 -1.74 -6.85 -0.02
C PHE A 93 -2.56 -6.99 1.26
N VAL A 94 -1.93 -6.72 2.42
CA VAL A 94 -2.54 -6.93 3.74
C VAL A 94 -3.60 -5.87 4.01
N ASP A 95 -3.20 -4.60 4.00
CA ASP A 95 -4.08 -3.48 4.33
C ASP A 95 -3.55 -2.15 3.78
N GLY A 96 -4.43 -1.18 3.60
CA GLY A 96 -4.11 0.15 3.11
C GLY A 96 -5.36 1.03 2.96
N PRO A 97 -5.19 2.31 2.60
CA PRO A 97 -6.29 3.27 2.50
C PRO A 97 -7.29 2.97 1.37
N ILE A 98 -6.89 2.18 0.37
CA ILE A 98 -7.74 1.75 -0.76
C ILE A 98 -7.71 0.24 -0.93
N SER A 99 -8.76 -0.30 -1.56
CA SER A 99 -8.93 -1.74 -1.75
C SER A 99 -8.17 -2.31 -2.95
N GLN A 100 -7.71 -1.48 -3.88
CA GLN A 100 -6.98 -1.91 -5.08
C GLN A 100 -5.86 -0.93 -5.42
N VAL A 101 -4.69 -1.45 -5.77
CA VAL A 101 -3.49 -0.68 -6.11
C VAL A 101 -2.84 -1.27 -7.35
N ASP A 102 -2.48 -0.42 -8.30
CA ASP A 102 -1.60 -0.79 -9.41
C ASP A 102 -0.15 -0.44 -9.03
N LEU A 103 0.74 -1.40 -9.17
CA LEU A 103 2.15 -1.22 -8.85
C LEU A 103 3.06 -1.90 -9.87
N ARG A 104 4.32 -1.47 -9.91
CA ARG A 104 5.41 -2.21 -10.55
C ARG A 104 6.26 -2.85 -9.47
N ALA A 105 6.49 -4.15 -9.58
CA ALA A 105 7.32 -4.89 -8.66
C ALA A 105 8.57 -5.40 -9.39
N VAL A 106 9.70 -5.41 -8.68
CA VAL A 106 10.93 -6.07 -9.11
C VAL A 106 11.38 -6.97 -7.97
N VAL A 107 11.45 -8.27 -8.21
CA VAL A 107 11.97 -9.26 -7.26
C VAL A 107 13.39 -9.61 -7.68
N ARG A 108 14.30 -9.61 -6.71
CA ARG A 108 15.69 -10.05 -6.86
C ARG A 108 15.99 -11.14 -5.86
N VAL A 109 16.62 -12.21 -6.29
CA VAL A 109 17.06 -13.32 -5.42
C VAL A 109 18.55 -13.53 -5.59
N MET A 110 19.26 -13.66 -4.47
CA MET A 110 20.69 -13.98 -4.45
C MET A 110 21.02 -14.85 -3.22
N GLN A 111 22.00 -15.75 -3.34
CA GLN A 111 22.53 -16.47 -2.19
C GLN A 111 23.27 -15.51 -1.26
N LYS A 112 22.97 -15.55 0.05
CA LYS A 112 23.50 -14.56 1.01
C LYS A 112 25.01 -14.73 1.27
N ASP A 113 25.46 -15.98 1.36
CA ASP A 113 26.84 -16.33 1.74
C ASP A 113 27.69 -16.75 0.54
N ALA A 114 27.34 -16.28 -0.66
CA ALA A 114 28.15 -16.55 -1.85
C ALA A 114 29.55 -15.93 -1.67
N MET A 115 30.58 -16.77 -1.65
CA MET A 115 31.99 -16.37 -1.49
C MET A 115 32.58 -15.72 -2.75
N THR A 116 31.76 -15.50 -3.78
CA THR A 116 32.15 -14.97 -5.08
C THR A 116 32.13 -13.45 -5.06
N GLU A 117 33.13 -12.80 -5.66
CA GLU A 117 33.23 -11.33 -5.75
C GLU A 117 32.02 -10.68 -6.46
N GLN A 118 31.34 -11.44 -7.33
CA GLN A 118 30.03 -11.11 -7.87
C GLN A 118 29.07 -12.27 -7.60
N PRO A 119 28.21 -12.17 -6.57
CA PRO A 119 27.21 -13.20 -6.31
C PRO A 119 26.18 -13.20 -7.43
N GLU A 120 25.89 -14.39 -7.96
CA GLU A 120 24.84 -14.59 -8.96
C GLU A 120 23.49 -14.11 -8.41
N MET A 121 22.85 -13.21 -9.15
CA MET A 121 21.58 -12.57 -8.79
C MET A 121 20.61 -12.70 -9.94
N VAL A 122 19.41 -13.19 -9.64
CA VAL A 122 18.32 -13.30 -10.61
C VAL A 122 17.28 -12.22 -10.32
N GLU A 123 16.74 -11.60 -11.37
CA GLU A 123 15.75 -10.53 -11.29
C GLU A 123 14.55 -10.81 -12.19
N GLU A 124 13.35 -10.57 -11.66
CA GLU A 124 12.11 -10.53 -12.44
C GLU A 124 11.31 -9.26 -12.16
N ARG A 125 10.63 -8.76 -13.21
CA ARG A 125 9.85 -7.52 -13.19
C ARG A 125 8.42 -7.80 -13.59
N SER A 126 7.48 -7.23 -12.84
CA SER A 126 6.06 -7.37 -13.11
C SER A 126 5.30 -6.06 -12.89
N THR A 127 4.20 -5.88 -13.61
CA THR A 127 3.22 -4.80 -13.40
C THR A 127 1.91 -5.44 -12.99
N ILE A 128 1.45 -5.18 -11.77
CA ILE A 128 0.41 -5.97 -11.11
C ILE A 128 -0.67 -5.03 -10.58
N SER A 129 -1.93 -5.42 -10.76
CA SER A 129 -3.06 -4.83 -10.05
C SER A 129 -3.41 -5.70 -8.85
N MET A 130 -3.18 -5.19 -7.65
CA MET A 130 -3.36 -5.92 -6.40
C MET A 130 -4.65 -5.53 -5.71
N GLN A 131 -5.38 -6.52 -5.18
CA GLN A 131 -6.55 -6.29 -4.33
C GLN A 131 -6.26 -6.66 -2.88
N ARG A 132 -6.78 -5.84 -1.96
CA ARG A 132 -6.59 -6.03 -0.52
C ARG A 132 -7.15 -7.39 -0.10
N GLY A 133 -6.36 -8.11 0.70
CA GLY A 133 -6.67 -9.46 1.14
C GLY A 133 -6.40 -10.55 0.12
N ARG A 134 -5.78 -10.24 -1.04
CA ARG A 134 -5.39 -11.22 -2.07
C ARG A 134 -3.89 -11.26 -2.28
N CYS A 135 -3.41 -12.45 -2.64
CA CYS A 135 -2.09 -12.65 -3.19
C CYS A 135 -2.09 -12.38 -4.69
N CYS A 136 -0.96 -11.89 -5.20
CA CYS A 136 -0.67 -11.83 -6.61
C CYS A 136 0.75 -12.34 -6.84
N GLU A 137 0.92 -13.19 -7.84
CA GLU A 137 2.22 -13.68 -8.27
C GLU A 137 3.04 -12.52 -8.86
N VAL A 138 4.29 -12.41 -8.41
CA VAL A 138 5.23 -11.40 -8.88
C VAL A 138 6.22 -11.98 -9.88
N THR A 139 6.53 -13.26 -9.73
CA THR A 139 7.23 -14.06 -10.75
C THR A 139 6.29 -14.39 -11.89
N ASP A 140 6.84 -14.52 -13.09
CA ASP A 140 6.08 -14.94 -14.27
C ASP A 140 6.17 -16.46 -14.42
N LYS A 141 5.05 -17.15 -14.66
CA LYS A 141 5.05 -18.60 -14.87
C LYS A 141 5.82 -19.00 -16.12
N ASP A 142 5.83 -18.14 -17.14
CA ASP A 142 6.54 -18.35 -18.40
C ASP A 142 8.06 -18.13 -18.26
N ARG A 143 8.51 -17.61 -17.11
CA ARG A 143 9.91 -17.36 -16.79
C ARG A 143 10.31 -18.14 -15.57
N THR A 144 11.01 -19.25 -15.79
CA THR A 144 11.40 -20.13 -14.68
C THR A 144 12.66 -19.68 -13.96
N THR A 145 13.29 -18.57 -14.34
CA THR A 145 14.63 -18.21 -13.83
C THR A 145 14.67 -18.05 -12.31
N VAL A 146 13.71 -17.31 -11.73
CA VAL A 146 13.63 -17.20 -10.26
C VAL A 146 13.24 -18.53 -9.61
N SER A 147 12.31 -19.27 -10.22
CA SER A 147 11.87 -20.59 -9.75
C SER A 147 13.04 -21.58 -9.68
N ASP A 148 13.79 -21.72 -10.77
CA ASP A 148 14.94 -22.63 -10.88
C ASP A 148 16.03 -22.24 -9.89
N TYR A 149 16.33 -20.94 -9.77
CA TYR A 149 17.29 -20.45 -8.78
C TYR A 149 16.88 -20.80 -7.34
N LEU A 150 15.59 -20.64 -6.99
CA LEU A 150 15.08 -20.99 -5.67
C LEU A 150 15.16 -22.50 -5.41
N LYS A 151 14.88 -23.33 -6.42
CA LYS A 151 14.99 -24.80 -6.35
C LYS A 151 16.44 -25.26 -6.14
N GLU A 152 17.40 -24.66 -6.84
CA GLU A 152 18.83 -24.97 -6.70
C GLU A 152 19.40 -24.54 -5.34
N ASN A 153 18.79 -23.52 -4.72
CA ASN A 153 19.20 -22.98 -3.43
C ASN A 153 18.40 -23.53 -2.24
N VAL A 154 17.77 -24.69 -2.39
CA VAL A 154 17.14 -25.39 -1.27
C VAL A 154 18.19 -25.74 -0.22
N ASP A 155 17.78 -25.63 1.04
CA ASP A 155 18.61 -25.73 2.24
C ASP A 155 19.66 -24.62 2.43
N ARG A 156 19.68 -23.61 1.55
CA ARG A 156 20.57 -22.44 1.67
C ARG A 156 19.81 -21.21 2.16
N ILE A 157 20.57 -20.25 2.69
CA ILE A 157 20.05 -18.92 3.03
C ILE A 157 20.16 -18.01 1.80
N VAL A 158 19.03 -17.53 1.33
CA VAL A 158 18.93 -16.55 0.24
C VAL A 158 18.52 -15.19 0.80
N LYS A 159 18.96 -14.14 0.11
CA LYS A 159 18.47 -12.77 0.27
C LYS A 159 17.51 -12.48 -0.88
N VAL A 160 16.26 -12.19 -0.52
CA VAL A 160 15.22 -11.76 -1.46
C VAL A 160 15.01 -10.27 -1.27
N SER A 161 15.09 -9.50 -2.36
CA SER A 161 14.83 -8.07 -2.37
C SER A 161 13.64 -7.76 -3.25
N LEU A 162 12.69 -6.96 -2.76
CA LEU A 162 11.50 -6.56 -3.47
C LEU A 162 11.46 -5.03 -3.57
N LEU A 163 11.50 -4.52 -4.80
CA LEU A 163 11.29 -3.11 -5.10
C LEU A 163 9.85 -2.90 -5.57
N ILE A 164 9.06 -2.18 -4.78
CA ILE A 164 7.69 -1.78 -5.10
C ILE A 164 7.70 -0.34 -5.59
N LYS A 165 7.21 -0.09 -6.81
CA LYS A 165 7.01 1.25 -7.37
C LYS A 165 5.52 1.55 -7.52
N MET A 166 5.04 2.54 -6.78
CA MET A 166 3.64 2.96 -6.71
C MET A 166 3.48 4.40 -7.20
N ASP A 167 2.27 4.78 -7.64
CA ASP A 167 1.95 6.19 -7.93
C ASP A 167 2.03 7.02 -6.63
N ALA A 168 2.75 8.14 -6.66
CA ALA A 168 2.91 9.04 -5.53
C ALA A 168 1.56 9.58 -5.00
N LYS A 169 0.55 9.72 -5.88
CA LYS A 169 -0.78 10.17 -5.49
C LYS A 169 -1.48 9.24 -4.50
N LEU A 170 -1.07 7.97 -4.46
CA LEU A 170 -1.57 6.99 -3.48
C LEU A 170 -1.10 7.30 -2.06
N PHE A 171 -0.13 8.20 -1.90
CA PHE A 171 0.40 8.58 -0.60
C PHE A 171 -0.05 9.98 -0.18
N ASP A 172 -0.89 10.65 -0.97
CA ASP A 172 -1.47 11.94 -0.60
C ASP A 172 -2.60 11.74 0.44
N PRO A 173 -2.43 12.19 1.70
CA PRO A 173 -3.47 12.05 2.72
C PRO A 173 -4.80 12.70 2.32
N TYR A 174 -4.75 13.79 1.56
CA TYR A 174 -5.94 14.55 1.19
C TYR A 174 -6.86 13.76 0.26
N THR A 175 -6.32 12.80 -0.51
CA THR A 175 -7.14 11.89 -1.33
C THR A 175 -8.07 11.00 -0.50
N TYR A 176 -7.77 10.81 0.79
CA TYR A 176 -8.55 9.98 1.71
C TYR A 176 -9.38 10.80 2.69
N LEU A 177 -8.95 12.02 3.01
CA LEU A 177 -9.61 12.89 3.99
C LEU A 177 -10.90 13.54 3.44
N ASP A 178 -10.95 13.88 2.15
CA ASP A 178 -12.11 14.59 1.55
C ASP A 178 -13.38 13.72 1.39
N LYS A 179 -13.31 12.42 1.67
CA LYS A 179 -14.47 11.51 1.62
C LYS A 179 -15.24 11.46 2.93
N VAL A 180 -14.69 11.99 4.02
CA VAL A 180 -15.46 12.19 5.25
C VAL A 180 -16.20 13.50 5.05
N SER A 181 -17.44 13.41 4.54
CA SER A 181 -18.33 14.54 4.25
C SER A 181 -18.04 15.74 5.13
N PRO A 182 -17.88 16.98 4.60
CA PRO A 182 -17.88 18.16 5.46
C PRO A 182 -19.09 18.01 6.36
N THR A 183 -18.87 17.98 7.68
CA THR A 183 -19.92 17.64 8.65
C THR A 183 -21.14 18.42 8.21
N PRO A 184 -22.24 17.76 7.78
CA PRO A 184 -23.34 18.48 7.20
C PRO A 184 -23.73 19.52 8.23
N HIS A 185 -23.78 20.80 7.86
CA HIS A 185 -24.14 21.89 8.80
C HIS A 185 -25.48 21.58 9.51
N LYS A 186 -26.24 20.60 9.00
CA LYS A 186 -27.36 19.92 9.65
C LYS A 186 -27.16 18.39 9.68
N SER A 187 -26.33 17.88 10.60
CA SER A 187 -26.29 16.45 10.93
C SER A 187 -27.61 15.98 11.58
N PHE A 188 -27.92 14.69 11.50
CA PHE A 188 -29.07 14.07 12.18
C PHE A 188 -29.06 14.37 13.69
N LEU A 189 -27.87 14.45 14.31
CA LEU A 189 -27.69 14.83 15.71
C LEU A 189 -28.10 16.29 15.96
N THR A 190 -27.68 17.23 15.12
CA THR A 190 -28.13 18.64 15.19
C THR A 190 -29.62 18.80 14.92
N THR A 191 -30.19 18.05 13.98
CA THR A 191 -31.63 18.08 13.68
C THR A 191 -32.45 17.52 14.84
N ASN A 192 -31.99 16.42 15.45
CA ASN A 192 -32.65 15.80 16.60
C ASN A 192 -32.49 16.67 17.86
N TYR A 193 -31.31 17.27 18.08
CA TYR A 193 -31.10 18.26 19.14
C TYR A 193 -32.01 19.48 18.97
N ASN A 194 -32.08 20.08 17.78
CA ASN A 194 -32.96 21.21 17.50
C ASN A 194 -34.44 20.84 17.64
N ALA A 195 -34.86 19.65 17.20
CA ALA A 195 -36.21 19.15 17.41
C ALA A 195 -36.53 18.98 18.90
N ARG A 196 -35.58 18.47 19.69
CA ARG A 196 -35.74 18.24 21.13
C ARG A 196 -35.78 19.54 21.91
N VAL A 197 -34.90 20.50 21.62
CA VAL A 197 -34.82 21.81 22.31
C VAL A 197 -35.99 22.73 21.91
N ASN A 198 -36.49 22.64 20.68
CA ASN A 198 -37.67 23.38 20.24
C ASN A 198 -38.99 22.67 20.53
N SER A 199 -38.96 21.43 21.04
CA SER A 199 -40.17 20.69 21.42
C SER A 199 -40.93 21.39 22.55
N LYS A 200 -42.28 21.34 22.47
CA LYS A 200 -43.17 21.87 23.53
C LYS A 200 -42.95 21.19 24.89
N VAL A 201 -42.44 19.95 24.89
CA VAL A 201 -42.18 19.16 26.10
C VAL A 201 -40.94 19.67 26.85
N TRP A 202 -39.85 19.99 26.14
CA TRP A 202 -38.65 20.58 26.74
C TRP A 202 -38.91 22.01 27.25
N ARG A 203 -39.65 22.82 26.48
CA ARG A 203 -40.08 24.17 26.89
C ARG A 203 -40.95 24.17 28.15
N ARG A 204 -41.71 23.10 28.43
CA ARG A 204 -42.52 22.97 29.65
C ARG A 204 -41.69 22.63 30.89
N ARG A 205 -40.58 21.88 30.75
CA ARG A 205 -39.68 21.60 31.89
C ARG A 205 -38.82 22.80 32.28
N SER A 206 -38.40 23.64 31.32
CA SER A 206 -37.63 24.86 31.64
C SER A 206 -38.47 25.95 32.32
N ARG A 207 -39.79 25.99 32.09
CA ARG A 207 -40.70 26.97 32.73
C ARG A 207 -41.07 26.63 34.17
N LYS A 208 -40.75 25.43 34.68
CA LYS A 208 -41.14 25.01 36.04
C LYS A 208 -40.05 25.26 37.10
N LYS A 209 -38.99 25.99 36.74
CA LYS A 209 -37.96 26.48 37.67
C LYS A 209 -37.69 27.97 37.42
N SER A 210 -38.73 28.79 37.61
CA SER A 210 -38.55 30.23 37.85
C SER A 210 -39.59 30.67 38.88
N VAL A 211 -39.43 30.17 40.11
CA VAL A 211 -39.88 30.96 41.25
C VAL A 211 -38.86 32.09 41.36
N ARG A 212 -39.35 33.30 41.06
CA ARG A 212 -38.84 34.62 41.43
C ARG A 212 -37.38 34.66 41.89
N ASP A 213 -36.52 35.22 41.03
CA ASP A 213 -35.57 36.23 41.45
C ASP A 213 -35.59 37.35 40.41
N GLU A 214 -35.77 38.58 40.88
CA GLU A 214 -35.73 39.78 40.07
C GLU A 214 -34.31 39.97 39.52
N ASN A 215 -34.21 40.48 38.28
CA ASN A 215 -32.99 40.78 37.52
C ASN A 215 -32.19 39.59 36.96
N GLY A 216 -32.59 39.10 35.79
CA GLY A 216 -31.83 38.08 35.04
C GLY A 216 -31.94 38.21 33.52
N LYS A 217 -31.42 39.30 32.94
CA LYS A 217 -31.14 39.37 31.49
C LYS A 217 -29.98 38.42 31.17
N VAL A 218 -30.25 37.18 30.81
CA VAL A 218 -29.21 36.31 30.22
C VAL A 218 -28.98 36.78 28.78
N SER A 219 -27.89 37.53 28.61
CA SER A 219 -27.51 38.14 27.32
C SER A 219 -27.14 37.06 26.29
N ARG A 220 -27.47 37.31 25.02
CA ARG A 220 -27.11 36.46 23.86
C ARG A 220 -25.60 36.20 23.67
N LYS A 221 -24.72 36.74 24.53
CA LYS A 221 -23.25 36.60 24.42
C LYS A 221 -22.73 35.20 24.78
N GLU A 222 -23.39 34.43 25.65
CA GLU A 222 -22.85 33.13 26.11
C GLU A 222 -22.93 32.01 25.08
N LYS A 223 -23.84 32.06 24.11
CA LYS A 223 -23.95 31.03 23.06
C LYS A 223 -22.79 31.07 22.05
N ILE A 224 -22.11 32.21 21.93
CA ILE A 224 -20.98 32.40 21.00
C ILE A 224 -19.68 31.84 21.60
N ASP A 225 -19.61 31.71 22.93
CA ASP A 225 -18.37 31.40 23.63
C ASP A 225 -18.01 29.90 23.62
N VAL A 226 -19.02 29.02 23.52
CA VAL A 226 -18.80 27.56 23.51
C VAL A 226 -18.24 27.09 22.17
N GLU A 227 -18.75 27.64 21.06
CA GLU A 227 -18.29 27.27 19.72
C GLU A 227 -16.89 27.83 19.44
N LYS A 228 -16.58 29.01 19.99
CA LYS A 228 -15.24 29.58 19.97
C LYS A 228 -14.25 28.75 20.78
N LYS A 229 -14.62 28.33 21.99
CA LYS A 229 -13.78 27.43 22.82
C LYS A 229 -13.57 26.07 22.17
N PHE A 230 -14.59 25.54 21.49
CA PHE A 230 -14.45 24.28 20.76
C PHE A 230 -13.48 24.41 19.58
N ALA A 231 -13.57 25.50 18.81
CA ALA A 231 -12.64 25.77 17.71
C ALA A 231 -11.20 25.93 18.22
N GLU A 232 -11.00 26.63 19.33
CA GLU A 232 -9.70 26.86 19.96
C GLU A 232 -9.04 25.55 20.44
N VAL A 233 -9.81 24.63 21.03
CA VAL A 233 -9.33 23.30 21.43
C VAL A 233 -8.94 22.45 20.21
N MET A 234 -9.73 22.52 19.13
CA MET A 234 -9.44 21.79 17.89
C MET A 234 -8.23 22.34 17.13
N GLU A 235 -7.87 23.60 17.34
CA GLU A 235 -6.69 24.24 16.76
C GLU A 235 -5.42 23.88 17.55
N GLN A 236 -5.48 23.90 18.88
CA GLN A 236 -4.38 23.47 19.75
C GLN A 236 -3.97 22.00 19.55
N GLU A 237 -4.93 21.09 19.34
CA GLU A 237 -4.58 19.68 19.05
C GLU A 237 -3.91 19.52 17.68
N ARG A 238 -4.21 20.37 16.68
CA ARG A 238 -3.53 20.34 15.37
C ARG A 238 -2.07 20.77 15.48
N GLU A 239 -1.79 21.82 16.26
CA GLU A 239 -0.42 22.29 16.49
C GLU A 239 0.40 21.28 17.30
N ARG A 240 -0.21 20.64 18.30
CA ARG A 240 0.45 19.62 19.12
C ARG A 240 0.86 18.39 18.32
N VAL A 241 0.03 17.96 17.37
CA VAL A 241 0.34 16.85 16.46
C VAL A 241 1.39 17.29 15.41
N GLY A 242 1.34 18.54 14.92
CA GLY A 242 2.33 19.07 13.97
C GLY A 242 3.75 19.17 14.53
N LEU A 243 3.92 19.52 15.81
CA LEU A 243 5.24 19.65 16.45
C LEU A 243 5.88 18.33 16.85
N LEU A 244 5.10 17.26 17.06
CA LEU A 244 5.64 15.94 17.40
C LEU A 244 6.30 15.25 16.17
N PHE A 245 5.91 15.64 14.96
CA PHE A 245 6.37 15.02 13.71
C PHE A 245 7.68 15.59 13.15
N THR A 246 8.09 16.79 13.58
CA THR A 246 9.35 17.40 13.13
C THR A 246 10.60 16.72 13.73
N LEU A 247 10.43 15.88 14.75
CA LEU A 247 11.53 15.29 15.52
C LEU A 247 11.97 13.88 15.06
N VAL A 248 11.30 13.24 14.09
CA VAL A 248 11.49 11.78 13.86
C VAL A 248 11.94 11.33 12.46
N TRP A 249 12.05 12.15 11.40
CA TRP A 249 12.55 11.58 10.13
C TRP A 249 13.35 12.50 9.20
N LYS A 250 14.45 11.95 8.68
CA LYS A 250 15.14 12.37 7.46
C LYS A 250 14.70 11.41 6.34
N ALA A 251 13.88 11.90 5.41
CA ALA A 251 13.67 11.20 4.14
C ALA A 251 14.91 11.38 3.27
N VAL A 252 15.41 10.30 2.68
CA VAL A 252 16.41 10.37 1.62
C VAL A 252 15.64 10.27 0.30
N GLU A 253 15.46 11.41 -0.36
CA GLU A 253 15.02 11.44 -1.75
C GLU A 253 16.19 11.04 -2.65
N PHE A 254 16.00 10.01 -3.48
CA PHE A 254 16.88 9.74 -4.60
C PHE A 254 16.19 10.24 -5.87
N SER A 255 16.69 11.34 -6.44
CA SER A 255 16.38 11.73 -7.81
C SER A 255 17.33 10.99 -8.75
N THR A 256 16.86 9.95 -9.43
CA THR A 256 17.58 9.41 -10.59
C THR A 256 17.21 10.25 -11.81
N THR A 257 18.13 11.14 -12.20
CA THR A 257 18.17 11.69 -13.55
C THR A 257 18.69 10.58 -14.47
N ASP A 258 17.80 9.91 -15.18
CA ASP A 258 18.18 9.06 -16.30
C ASP A 258 18.63 9.98 -17.44
N GLY A 259 19.95 10.14 -17.58
CA GLY A 259 20.57 10.75 -18.73
C GLY A 259 20.71 9.71 -19.84
N ASP A 260 19.83 9.78 -20.83
CA ASP A 260 19.99 9.07 -22.09
C ASP A 260 20.45 10.11 -23.11
N GLY A 261 21.77 10.20 -23.30
CA GLY A 261 22.39 11.00 -24.35
C GLY A 261 22.63 10.12 -25.57
N PRO A 262 22.10 10.45 -26.77
CA PRO A 262 22.53 9.77 -27.97
C PRO A 262 23.91 10.30 -28.36
N GLU A 263 24.90 9.39 -28.35
CA GLU A 263 26.20 9.60 -28.95
C GLU A 263 26.06 10.03 -30.41
N SER A 264 26.56 11.22 -30.71
CA SER A 264 26.92 11.64 -32.04
C SER A 264 28.31 11.10 -32.38
N SER A 265 28.43 10.23 -33.38
CA SER A 265 29.65 10.19 -34.20
C SER A 265 29.39 9.70 -35.62
N THR A 266 29.62 10.65 -36.50
CA THR A 266 29.64 10.73 -37.95
C THR A 266 30.76 9.88 -38.58
N SER A 267 30.46 9.29 -39.75
CA SER A 267 31.32 9.06 -40.94
C SER A 267 32.61 8.23 -40.85
N ARG A 268 32.67 7.13 -41.63
CA ARG A 268 33.22 7.10 -43.00
C ARG A 268 32.91 5.78 -43.69
#